data_AF-A0A349KQS4-F1
#
_entry.id   AF-A0A349KQS4-F1
#
_cell.length_a   1.000
_cell.length_b   1.000
_cell.length_c   1.000
_cell.angle_alpha   90.00
_cell.angle_beta   90.00
_cell.angle_gamma   90.00
#
_symmetry.space_group_name_H-M   'P 1'
#
loop_
_entity.id
_entity.type
_entity.pdbx_description
1 polymer ?
#
loop_
_entity_poly.entity_id
_entity_poly.type
_entity_poly.pdbx_seq_one_letter_code
_entity_poly.pdbx_strand_id
1 'polypeptide(L)'
;MVKLVTSSVVRGSQQGESHGGVYLIDIEKQSVEQKIDWNTADIDWQGRGWDRGLRGIAFDGHRVYIAASDELFAYTPDFKLIESWRNPFLKHCHEIAVYERKLFMTSTGFDTVLAFNLDQYEFDWAMHIGSSDYRFQPRLFDPRSEEGPLMLNKLHINNIHCSKAGMYISGLRSGGMLHYNGKAINMAVELPAGTHNAQPFRDGVIFNDSQADVLRYTGRGEGEEDRAMAVPKVDASKLKHKEADDGETARPGFARGLCVLSDRIVAGGASPSSITVYDLAANQQLVSVNLTMDVRNAIHGLEVWPF
;
A
#
# COMPACT_ATOMS: atom_id res chain seq x y z
N MET A 1 -6.56 -15.26 17.67
CA MET A 1 -7.50 -15.00 16.57
C MET A 1 -6.98 -13.83 15.74
N VAL A 2 -6.05 -14.09 14.82
CA VAL A 2 -5.58 -13.06 13.88
C VAL A 2 -6.48 -13.10 12.66
N LYS A 3 -7.35 -12.08 12.53
CA LYS A 3 -8.06 -11.80 11.29
C LYS A 3 -7.33 -10.70 10.55
N LEU A 4 -7.19 -10.85 9.24
CA LEU A 4 -6.63 -9.84 8.36
C LEU A 4 -7.73 -9.26 7.49
N VAL A 5 -7.62 -7.99 7.15
CA VAL A 5 -8.36 -7.36 6.06
C VAL A 5 -7.39 -7.03 4.95
N THR A 6 -7.82 -7.20 3.71
CA THR A 6 -7.02 -6.83 2.56
C THR A 6 -7.87 -6.23 1.47
N SER A 7 -7.27 -5.30 0.72
CA SER A 7 -7.81 -4.81 -0.54
C SER A 7 -6.99 -5.39 -1.70
N SER A 8 -7.65 -5.51 -2.85
CA SER A 8 -6.99 -5.96 -4.07
C SER A 8 -7.35 -5.06 -5.25
N VAL A 9 -6.46 -5.03 -6.24
CA VAL A 9 -6.63 -4.28 -7.49
C VAL A 9 -6.41 -5.20 -8.68
N VAL A 10 -7.32 -5.19 -9.64
CA VAL A 10 -7.18 -5.89 -10.92
C VAL A 10 -6.60 -4.94 -11.96
N ARG A 11 -5.37 -5.22 -12.40
CA ARG A 11 -4.68 -4.45 -13.43
C ARG A 11 -5.25 -4.75 -14.82
N GLY A 12 -5.56 -3.71 -15.59
CA GLY A 12 -6.07 -3.90 -16.97
C GLY A 12 -7.50 -4.42 -17.07
N SER A 13 -8.33 -4.28 -16.02
CA SER A 13 -9.76 -4.53 -16.12
C SER A 13 -10.47 -3.50 -17.01
N GLN A 14 -11.57 -3.93 -17.63
CA GLN A 14 -12.40 -3.14 -18.54
C GLN A 14 -13.62 -2.53 -17.82
N GLN A 15 -14.26 -1.56 -18.46
CA GLN A 15 -15.46 -0.93 -17.91
C GLN A 15 -16.57 -1.96 -17.67
N GLY A 16 -17.13 -1.96 -16.46
CA GLY A 16 -18.16 -2.92 -16.03
C GLY A 16 -17.62 -4.24 -15.45
N GLU A 17 -16.30 -4.47 -15.47
CA GLU A 17 -15.69 -5.59 -14.75
C GLU A 17 -15.36 -5.22 -13.29
N SER A 18 -15.31 -6.22 -12.41
CA SER A 18 -14.69 -6.04 -11.10
C SER A 18 -13.22 -5.66 -11.28
N HIS A 19 -12.81 -4.61 -10.58
CA HIS A 19 -11.46 -4.06 -10.63
C HIS A 19 -10.75 -4.10 -9.27
N GLY A 20 -11.31 -4.86 -8.34
CA GLY A 20 -10.74 -5.08 -7.02
C GLY A 20 -11.78 -5.55 -6.01
N GLY A 21 -11.36 -5.77 -4.78
CA GLY A 21 -12.29 -6.07 -3.70
C GLY A 21 -11.67 -5.87 -2.32
N VAL A 22 -12.50 -6.01 -1.29
CA VAL A 22 -12.06 -6.05 0.10
C VAL A 22 -12.46 -7.39 0.70
N TYR A 23 -11.51 -8.04 1.37
CA TYR A 23 -11.66 -9.38 1.89
C TYR A 23 -11.30 -9.42 3.37
N LEU A 24 -12.10 -10.14 4.16
CA LEU A 24 -11.73 -10.57 5.50
C LEU A 24 -11.19 -12.00 5.45
N ILE A 25 -10.07 -12.23 6.13
CA ILE A 25 -9.37 -13.51 6.14
C ILE A 25 -9.19 -13.92 7.59
N ASP A 26 -9.82 -15.03 7.96
CA ASP A 26 -9.60 -15.68 9.25
C ASP A 26 -8.53 -16.75 9.05
N ILE A 27 -7.31 -16.45 9.50
CA ILE A 27 -6.15 -17.32 9.31
C ILE A 27 -6.30 -18.64 10.08
N GLU A 28 -6.90 -18.59 11.27
CA GLU A 28 -7.10 -19.77 12.12
C GLU A 28 -8.17 -20.70 11.55
N LYS A 29 -9.27 -20.12 11.03
CA LYS A 29 -10.36 -20.90 10.42
C LYS A 29 -10.14 -21.21 8.93
N GLN A 30 -9.08 -20.67 8.33
CA GLN A 30 -8.78 -20.77 6.91
C GLN A 30 -9.98 -20.35 6.02
N SER A 31 -10.68 -19.29 6.43
CA SER A 31 -11.85 -18.79 5.70
C SER A 31 -11.62 -17.40 5.14
N VAL A 32 -12.12 -17.17 3.93
CA VAL A 32 -12.08 -15.89 3.23
C VAL A 32 -13.51 -15.45 2.95
N GLU A 33 -13.82 -14.19 3.24
CA GLU A 33 -15.09 -13.57 2.89
C GLU A 33 -14.83 -12.27 2.11
N GLN A 34 -15.35 -12.17 0.89
CA GLN A 34 -15.33 -10.92 0.13
C GLN A 34 -16.45 -10.01 0.65
N LYS A 35 -16.06 -8.88 1.26
CA LYS A 35 -16.97 -7.89 1.83
C LYS A 35 -17.38 -6.81 0.84
N ILE A 36 -16.46 -6.46 -0.06
CA ILE A 36 -16.71 -5.50 -1.13
C ILE A 36 -16.23 -6.12 -2.45
N ASP A 37 -17.09 -6.12 -3.46
CA ASP A 37 -16.71 -6.30 -4.86
C ASP A 37 -16.71 -4.94 -5.54
N TRP A 38 -15.54 -4.47 -5.97
CA TRP A 38 -15.37 -3.12 -6.46
C TRP A 38 -15.50 -3.10 -7.98
N ASN A 39 -16.69 -2.75 -8.47
CA ASN A 39 -17.08 -2.80 -9.88
C ASN A 39 -17.68 -1.47 -10.38
N THR A 40 -17.37 -0.36 -9.70
CA THR A 40 -17.91 0.97 -10.01
C THR A 40 -17.53 1.41 -11.43
N ALA A 41 -18.50 1.91 -12.19
CA ALA A 41 -18.30 2.34 -13.60
C ALA A 41 -17.71 3.75 -13.74
N ASP A 42 -17.89 4.60 -12.72
CA ASP A 42 -17.52 6.03 -12.72
C ASP A 42 -16.07 6.26 -12.28
N ILE A 43 -15.12 5.71 -13.03
CA ILE A 43 -13.68 5.94 -12.86
C ILE A 43 -13.03 6.33 -14.19
N ASP A 44 -11.86 6.97 -14.18
CA ASP A 44 -11.09 7.16 -15.40
C ASP A 44 -10.46 5.84 -15.86
N TRP A 45 -10.83 5.41 -17.06
CA TRP A 45 -10.40 4.14 -17.64
C TRP A 45 -9.10 4.26 -18.45
N GLN A 46 -8.61 5.47 -18.73
CA GLN A 46 -7.39 5.69 -19.51
C GLN A 46 -6.12 5.32 -18.70
N GLY A 47 -5.20 4.56 -19.32
CA GLY A 47 -3.89 4.21 -18.73
C GLY A 47 -3.80 2.90 -17.91
N ARG A 48 -2.59 2.59 -17.44
CA ARG A 48 -2.21 1.34 -16.73
C ARG A 48 -2.78 1.30 -15.29
N GLY A 49 -4.02 0.85 -15.08
CA GLY A 49 -4.54 0.55 -13.73
C GLY A 49 -4.89 1.77 -12.85
N TRP A 50 -5.07 2.95 -13.44
CA TRP A 50 -5.08 4.26 -12.78
C TRP A 50 -6.08 4.41 -11.63
N ASP A 51 -7.37 4.54 -11.95
CA ASP A 51 -8.42 4.79 -10.94
C ASP A 51 -9.08 3.51 -10.42
N ARG A 52 -8.46 2.37 -10.74
CA ARG A 52 -8.98 1.05 -10.41
C ARG A 52 -8.63 0.65 -8.98
N GLY A 53 -9.61 -0.01 -8.38
CA GLY A 53 -9.50 -0.78 -7.16
C GLY A 53 -9.27 0.03 -5.89
N LEU A 54 -9.51 -0.65 -4.77
CA LEU A 54 -9.24 -0.15 -3.43
C LEU A 54 -7.81 -0.52 -3.03
N ARG A 55 -7.19 0.34 -2.21
CA ARG A 55 -5.74 0.34 -1.96
C ARG A 55 -5.48 0.38 -0.45
N GLY A 56 -4.73 1.33 0.08
CA GLY A 56 -4.44 1.41 1.51
C GLY A 56 -5.68 1.34 2.39
N ILE A 57 -5.56 0.68 3.54
CA ILE A 57 -6.59 0.51 4.55
C ILE A 57 -6.07 1.10 5.86
N ALA A 58 -6.91 1.77 6.62
CA ALA A 58 -6.60 2.20 7.96
C ALA A 58 -7.86 2.26 8.83
N PHE A 59 -7.67 2.43 10.13
CA PHE A 59 -8.77 2.44 11.10
C PHE A 59 -8.68 3.64 12.01
N ASP A 60 -9.83 4.19 12.36
CA ASP A 60 -9.96 5.14 13.45
C ASP A 60 -11.30 4.95 14.18
N GLY A 61 -11.23 4.61 15.46
CA GLY A 61 -12.41 4.23 16.24
C GLY A 61 -13.19 3.07 15.59
N HIS A 62 -14.45 3.30 15.24
CA HIS A 62 -15.33 2.33 14.58
C HIS A 62 -15.48 2.60 13.07
N ARG A 63 -14.49 3.27 12.45
CA ARG A 63 -14.46 3.56 11.01
C ARG A 63 -13.32 2.80 10.33
N VAL A 64 -13.63 2.21 9.19
CA VAL A 64 -12.67 1.60 8.27
C VAL A 64 -12.45 2.56 7.11
N TYR A 65 -11.25 3.12 7.01
CA TYR A 65 -10.86 3.99 5.92
C TYR A 65 -10.20 3.17 4.82
N ILE A 66 -10.62 3.37 3.58
CA ILE A 66 -10.04 2.68 2.42
C ILE A 66 -9.83 3.71 1.31
N ALA A 67 -8.60 3.82 0.82
CA ALA A 67 -8.28 4.70 -0.29
C ALA A 67 -8.54 4.01 -1.63
N ALA A 68 -9.10 4.74 -2.58
CA ALA A 68 -8.97 4.47 -4.01
C ALA A 68 -7.84 5.34 -4.60
N SER A 69 -7.81 5.53 -5.91
CA SER A 69 -6.80 6.36 -6.59
C SER A 69 -6.90 7.84 -6.23
N ASP A 70 -8.10 8.41 -6.19
CA ASP A 70 -8.34 9.84 -6.00
C ASP A 70 -9.44 10.17 -4.98
N GLU A 71 -9.83 9.17 -4.19
CA GLU A 71 -10.91 9.27 -3.22
C GLU A 71 -10.61 8.44 -1.96
N LEU A 72 -10.98 8.98 -0.81
CA LEU A 72 -10.95 8.32 0.49
C LEU A 72 -12.37 7.91 0.85
N PHE A 73 -12.61 6.63 1.15
CA PHE A 73 -13.89 6.13 1.62
C PHE A 73 -13.82 5.81 3.11
N ALA A 74 -14.90 6.09 3.85
CA ALA A 74 -15.11 5.58 5.19
C ALA A 74 -16.27 4.59 5.22
N TYR A 75 -16.06 3.46 5.87
CA TYR A 75 -17.05 2.42 6.08
C TYR A 75 -17.24 2.12 7.57
N THR A 76 -18.39 1.56 7.91
CA THR A 76 -18.58 0.82 9.17
C THR A 76 -17.80 -0.51 9.12
N PRO A 77 -17.62 -1.21 10.25
CA PRO A 77 -16.92 -2.51 10.26
C PRO A 77 -17.65 -3.63 9.52
N ASP A 78 -18.96 -3.49 9.29
CA ASP A 78 -19.72 -4.36 8.38
C ASP A 78 -19.70 -3.88 6.92
N PHE A 79 -18.75 -2.99 6.57
CA PHE A 79 -18.50 -2.46 5.23
C PHE A 79 -19.67 -1.71 4.59
N LYS A 80 -20.52 -1.05 5.40
CA LYS A 80 -21.50 -0.09 4.88
C LYS A 80 -20.83 1.26 4.70
N LEU A 81 -20.98 1.84 3.51
CA LEU A 81 -20.43 3.15 3.19
C LEU A 81 -21.03 4.21 4.13
N ILE A 82 -20.16 5.00 4.75
CA ILE A 82 -20.52 6.16 5.58
C ILE A 82 -20.47 7.42 4.70
N GLU A 83 -19.29 7.71 4.15
CA GLU A 83 -19.01 8.91 3.36
C GLU A 83 -17.71 8.74 2.57
N SER A 84 -17.46 9.64 1.61
CA SER A 84 -16.21 9.69 0.86
C SER A 84 -15.75 11.12 0.57
N TRP A 85 -14.44 11.29 0.41
CA TRP A 85 -13.81 12.60 0.20
C TRP A 85 -12.78 12.54 -0.93
N ARG A 86 -12.84 13.54 -1.82
CA ARG A 86 -11.87 13.76 -2.89
C ARG A 86 -11.03 14.99 -2.61
N ASN A 87 -9.86 15.06 -3.25
CA ASN A 87 -9.03 16.26 -3.24
C ASN A 87 -8.33 16.42 -4.60
N PRO A 88 -8.25 17.64 -5.18
CA PRO A 88 -7.59 17.85 -6.48
C PRO A 88 -6.13 17.39 -6.55
N PHE A 89 -5.45 17.34 -5.40
CA PHE A 89 -4.04 16.92 -5.31
C PHE A 89 -3.87 15.46 -4.90
N LEU A 90 -4.96 14.70 -4.79
CA LEU A 90 -4.95 13.26 -4.54
C LEU A 90 -5.17 12.50 -5.84
N LYS A 91 -4.11 11.88 -6.38
CA LYS A 91 -4.20 11.07 -7.58
C LYS A 91 -3.24 9.90 -7.52
N HIS A 92 -3.74 8.73 -7.88
CA HIS A 92 -3.02 7.46 -7.76
C HIS A 92 -2.51 7.22 -6.34
N CYS A 93 -3.33 7.47 -5.32
CA CYS A 93 -3.00 7.13 -3.94
C CYS A 93 -2.70 5.65 -3.78
N HIS A 94 -1.74 5.24 -2.96
CA HIS A 94 -1.40 3.83 -2.77
C HIS A 94 -1.58 3.44 -1.31
N GLU A 95 -0.70 3.93 -0.45
CA GLU A 95 -0.70 3.66 0.98
C GLU A 95 -1.24 4.85 1.76
N ILE A 96 -1.88 4.54 2.90
CA ILE A 96 -2.42 5.48 3.87
C ILE A 96 -1.96 5.07 5.27
N ALA A 97 -1.79 6.02 6.18
CA ALA A 97 -1.34 5.76 7.54
C ALA A 97 -2.00 6.72 8.53
N VAL A 98 -2.60 6.19 9.59
CA VAL A 98 -3.13 7.02 10.70
C VAL A 98 -2.01 7.33 11.68
N TYR A 99 -1.86 8.61 12.03
CA TYR A 99 -1.01 9.08 13.11
C TYR A 99 -1.56 10.39 13.68
N GLU A 100 -1.65 10.49 15.01
CA GLU A 100 -2.11 11.69 15.74
C GLU A 100 -3.32 12.41 15.12
N ARG A 101 -4.50 11.77 15.15
CA ARG A 101 -5.79 12.31 14.62
C ARG A 101 -5.74 12.74 13.15
N LYS A 102 -4.71 12.34 12.40
CA LYS A 102 -4.60 12.53 10.96
C LYS A 102 -4.48 11.20 10.25
N LEU A 103 -5.12 11.09 9.10
CA LEU A 103 -4.90 10.02 8.12
C LEU A 103 -4.06 10.60 6.98
N PHE A 104 -2.81 10.16 6.88
CA PHE A 104 -1.90 10.56 5.83
C PHE A 104 -2.04 9.66 4.61
N MET A 105 -1.93 10.24 3.42
CA MET A 105 -2.18 9.57 2.15
C MET A 105 -1.15 9.99 1.13
N THR A 106 -0.58 9.02 0.43
CA THR A 106 0.33 9.30 -0.70
C THR A 106 -0.45 9.74 -1.93
N SER A 107 0.16 10.54 -2.79
CA SER A 107 -0.37 10.91 -4.10
C SER A 107 0.73 10.78 -5.15
N THR A 108 0.77 9.64 -5.84
CA THR A 108 1.80 9.35 -6.84
C THR A 108 1.72 10.31 -8.04
N GLY A 109 0.53 10.80 -8.38
CA GLY A 109 0.34 11.75 -9.48
C GLY A 109 0.99 13.10 -9.26
N PHE A 110 1.15 13.50 -7.99
CA PHE A 110 1.67 14.82 -7.60
C PHE A 110 2.98 14.76 -6.83
N ASP A 111 3.48 13.58 -6.45
CA ASP A 111 4.55 13.40 -5.46
C ASP A 111 4.27 14.19 -4.17
N THR A 112 3.05 14.06 -3.67
CA THR A 112 2.61 14.68 -2.42
C THR A 112 2.22 13.65 -1.36
N VAL A 113 2.21 14.12 -0.11
CA VAL A 113 1.46 13.51 0.98
C VAL A 113 0.36 14.48 1.39
N LEU A 114 -0.88 14.01 1.48
CA LEU A 114 -2.01 14.75 2.02
C LEU A 114 -2.33 14.20 3.42
N ALA A 115 -2.91 15.03 4.28
CA ALA A 115 -3.46 14.58 5.55
C ALA A 115 -4.94 14.97 5.65
N PHE A 116 -5.75 13.97 5.97
CA PHE A 116 -7.16 14.12 6.29
C PHE A 116 -7.32 14.19 7.82
N ASN A 117 -7.97 15.24 8.29
CA ASN A 117 -8.25 15.47 9.70
C ASN A 117 -9.39 14.55 10.14
N LEU A 118 -9.12 13.64 11.08
CA LEU A 118 -10.10 12.64 11.52
C LEU A 118 -11.14 13.21 12.50
N ASP A 119 -10.97 14.45 12.97
CA ASP A 119 -11.90 15.12 13.86
C ASP A 119 -12.82 16.10 13.08
N GLN A 120 -12.28 16.77 12.06
CA GLN A 120 -13.02 17.73 11.21
C GLN A 120 -13.56 17.12 9.91
N TYR A 121 -13.06 15.95 9.51
CA TYR A 121 -13.39 15.29 8.24
C TYR A 121 -13.09 16.13 6.99
N GLU A 122 -11.93 16.79 6.98
CA GLU A 122 -11.44 17.56 5.83
C GLU A 122 -9.94 17.34 5.59
N PHE A 123 -9.49 17.56 4.35
CA PHE A 123 -8.06 17.67 4.06
C PHE A 123 -7.56 19.04 4.54
N ASP A 124 -6.63 19.07 5.49
CA ASP A 124 -6.19 20.32 6.15
C ASP A 124 -4.67 20.53 6.10
N TRP A 125 -3.92 19.58 5.55
CA TRP A 125 -2.48 19.65 5.44
C TRP A 125 -2.00 18.86 4.22
N ALA A 126 -1.04 19.40 3.49
CA ALA A 126 -0.37 18.68 2.43
C ALA A 126 1.09 19.11 2.27
N MET A 127 1.90 18.19 1.74
CA MET A 127 3.31 18.38 1.50
C MET A 127 3.70 17.82 0.13
N HIS A 128 4.24 18.67 -0.72
CA HIS A 128 4.92 18.25 -1.95
C HIS A 128 6.39 17.93 -1.65
N ILE A 129 6.91 16.86 -2.25
CA ILE A 129 8.30 16.45 -2.10
C ILE A 129 9.05 16.79 -3.38
N GLY A 130 9.72 17.94 -3.37
CA GLY A 130 10.63 18.31 -4.45
C GLY A 130 11.94 17.55 -4.37
N SER A 131 12.51 17.19 -5.52
CA SER A 131 13.89 16.70 -5.63
C SER A 131 14.74 17.62 -6.51
N SER A 132 15.90 18.03 -5.99
CA SER A 132 16.92 18.80 -6.73
C SER A 132 18.29 18.52 -6.14
N ASP A 133 19.32 18.36 -6.98
CA ASP A 133 20.72 18.17 -6.56
C ASP A 133 20.90 17.06 -5.50
N TYR A 134 20.24 15.92 -5.71
CA TYR A 134 20.24 14.77 -4.78
C TYR A 134 19.69 15.08 -3.37
N ARG A 135 18.96 16.19 -3.21
CA ARG A 135 18.27 16.57 -1.97
C ARG A 135 16.76 16.53 -2.15
N PHE A 136 16.07 16.22 -1.06
CA PHE A 136 14.62 16.25 -0.98
C PHE A 136 14.18 17.47 -0.18
N GLN A 137 13.21 18.21 -0.71
CA GLN A 137 12.72 19.45 -0.12
C GLN A 137 11.21 19.34 0.17
N PRO A 138 10.79 19.41 1.44
CA PRO A 138 9.38 19.50 1.76
C PRO A 138 8.85 20.90 1.40
N ARG A 139 7.71 20.96 0.70
CA ARG A 139 6.97 22.20 0.46
C ARG A 139 5.53 22.00 0.91
N LEU A 140 5.18 22.62 2.04
CA LEU A 140 3.82 22.59 2.55
C LEU A 140 2.92 23.49 1.70
N PHE A 141 1.67 23.08 1.52
CA PHE A 141 0.64 23.86 0.87
C PHE A 141 -0.73 23.55 1.48
N ASP A 142 -1.70 24.44 1.26
CA ASP A 142 -3.08 24.24 1.72
C ASP A 142 -3.83 23.36 0.70
N PRO A 143 -4.22 22.13 1.04
CA PRO A 143 -4.95 21.25 0.12
C PRO A 143 -6.39 21.71 -0.16
N ARG A 144 -6.87 22.78 0.49
CA ARG A 144 -8.19 23.41 0.23
C ARG A 144 -8.09 24.54 -0.80
N SER A 145 -6.87 24.92 -1.18
CA SER A 145 -6.60 25.91 -2.23
C SER A 145 -6.71 25.29 -3.62
N GLU A 146 -6.97 26.12 -4.62
CA GLU A 146 -6.79 25.76 -6.04
C GLU A 146 -5.30 25.80 -6.46
N GLU A 147 -4.45 26.45 -5.66
CA GLU A 147 -3.00 26.50 -5.90
C GLU A 147 -2.27 25.35 -5.21
N GLY A 148 -1.51 24.58 -5.99
CA GLY A 148 -0.68 23.49 -5.50
C GLY A 148 0.35 23.03 -6.53
N PRO A 149 1.04 21.91 -6.28
CA PRO A 149 2.06 21.40 -7.19
C PRO A 149 1.45 20.98 -8.53
N LEU A 150 2.25 21.10 -9.59
CA LEU A 150 1.90 20.51 -10.88
C LEU A 150 1.83 18.99 -10.75
N MET A 151 0.89 18.37 -11.47
CA MET A 151 0.79 16.92 -11.56
C MET A 151 2.02 16.35 -12.29
N LEU A 152 3.03 15.95 -11.52
CA LEU A 152 4.31 15.45 -11.99
C LEU A 152 4.72 14.25 -11.15
N ASN A 153 4.73 13.08 -11.77
CA ASN A 153 5.16 11.83 -11.16
C ASN A 153 6.68 11.66 -11.37
N LYS A 154 7.51 12.29 -10.54
CA LYS A 154 8.98 12.18 -10.59
C LYS A 154 9.50 11.08 -9.68
N LEU A 155 9.11 11.09 -8.41
CA LEU A 155 9.55 10.17 -7.37
C LEU A 155 8.70 8.91 -7.29
N HIS A 156 7.47 8.98 -7.81
CA HIS A 156 6.49 7.90 -7.75
C HIS A 156 6.17 7.51 -6.31
N ILE A 157 5.93 8.51 -5.46
CA ILE A 157 5.63 8.27 -4.04
C ILE A 157 4.39 7.39 -3.93
N ASN A 158 4.56 6.22 -3.32
CA ASN A 158 3.53 5.20 -3.26
C ASN A 158 3.43 4.53 -1.89
N ASN A 159 4.23 4.97 -0.92
CA ASN A 159 4.25 4.39 0.41
C ASN A 159 4.47 5.45 1.50
N ILE A 160 3.80 5.25 2.62
CA ILE A 160 3.92 6.10 3.81
C ILE A 160 3.77 5.25 5.08
N HIS A 161 4.59 5.54 6.07
CA HIS A 161 4.47 5.03 7.44
C HIS A 161 4.72 6.17 8.42
N CYS A 162 3.88 6.32 9.43
CA CYS A 162 3.99 7.40 10.41
C CYS A 162 4.18 6.85 11.82
N SER A 163 5.10 7.46 12.57
CA SER A 163 5.32 7.13 13.98
C SER A 163 5.79 8.36 14.75
N LYS A 164 6.00 8.21 16.06
CA LYS A 164 6.62 9.25 16.90
C LYS A 164 8.00 9.72 16.43
N ALA A 165 8.68 8.91 15.62
CA ALA A 165 9.98 9.29 15.06
C ALA A 165 9.84 10.20 13.85
N GLY A 166 8.65 10.30 13.25
CA GLY A 166 8.35 11.09 12.06
C GLY A 166 7.65 10.27 10.98
N MET A 167 7.64 10.83 9.78
CA MET A 167 6.99 10.25 8.61
C MET A 167 8.04 9.63 7.67
N TYR A 168 7.86 8.36 7.36
CA TYR A 168 8.69 7.59 6.45
C TYR A 168 7.96 7.43 5.13
N ILE A 169 8.61 7.82 4.04
CA ILE A 169 7.98 7.96 2.72
C ILE A 169 8.87 7.27 1.71
N SER A 170 8.30 6.49 0.81
CA SER A 170 9.07 5.92 -0.30
C SER A 170 8.26 5.91 -1.59
N GLY A 171 9.00 5.84 -2.69
CA GLY A 171 8.47 5.70 -4.04
C GLY A 171 9.44 4.94 -4.92
N LEU A 172 8.96 4.38 -6.03
CA LEU A 172 9.79 3.56 -6.93
C LEU A 172 11.00 4.31 -7.51
N ARG A 173 10.96 5.65 -7.53
CA ARG A 173 12.05 6.52 -8.02
C ARG A 173 12.61 7.46 -6.96
N SER A 174 12.34 7.19 -5.69
CA SER A 174 12.92 7.94 -4.56
C SER A 174 14.34 7.51 -4.20
N GLY A 175 14.79 6.35 -4.68
CA GLY A 175 16.11 5.76 -4.36
C GLY A 175 16.20 5.08 -2.98
N GLY A 176 15.20 5.29 -2.12
CA GLY A 176 15.20 4.75 -0.78
C GLY A 176 14.03 5.24 0.05
N MET A 177 14.02 4.89 1.34
CA MET A 177 13.04 5.41 2.28
C MET A 177 13.50 6.76 2.79
N LEU A 178 12.68 7.78 2.56
CA LEU A 178 12.86 9.14 3.03
C LEU A 178 12.27 9.27 4.44
N HIS A 179 12.85 10.15 5.27
CA HIS A 179 12.36 10.47 6.60
C HIS A 179 12.12 11.97 6.72
N TYR A 180 10.86 12.34 6.95
CA TYR A 180 10.44 13.69 7.30
C TYR A 180 10.29 13.82 8.81
N ASN A 181 11.09 14.70 9.41
CA ASN A 181 11.12 14.92 10.86
C ASN A 181 10.26 16.11 11.33
N GLY A 182 9.34 16.58 10.50
CA GLY A 182 8.55 17.81 10.75
C GLY A 182 9.21 19.10 10.23
N LYS A 183 10.44 19.03 9.71
CA LYS A 183 11.14 20.20 9.15
C LYS A 183 11.89 19.88 7.85
N ALA A 184 12.62 18.79 7.81
CA ALA A 184 13.48 18.41 6.69
C ALA A 184 13.21 16.97 6.26
N ILE A 185 13.52 16.66 5.00
CA ILE A 185 13.48 15.30 4.45
C ILE A 185 14.92 14.83 4.25
N ASN A 186 15.27 13.69 4.85
CA ASN A 186 16.57 13.04 4.67
C ASN A 186 16.39 11.62 4.14
N MET A 187 17.41 11.08 3.48
CA MET A 187 17.45 9.64 3.16
C MET A 187 17.67 8.86 4.46
N ALA A 188 16.74 7.97 4.81
CA ALA A 188 16.87 7.09 5.97
C ALA A 188 17.66 5.82 5.62
N VAL A 189 17.39 5.24 4.45
CA VAL A 189 18.05 4.05 3.92
C VAL A 189 17.82 3.96 2.42
N GLU A 190 18.85 3.55 1.66
CA GLU A 190 18.71 3.24 0.23
C GLU A 190 18.02 1.89 0.05
N LEU A 191 17.14 1.79 -0.95
CA LEU A 191 16.33 0.59 -1.18
C LEU A 191 16.30 0.23 -2.67
N PRO A 192 16.14 -1.06 -3.03
CA PRO A 192 16.08 -1.48 -4.42
C PRO A 192 14.87 -0.89 -5.16
N ALA A 193 14.95 -0.80 -6.48
CA ALA A 193 13.92 -0.17 -7.31
C ALA A 193 12.54 -0.87 -7.23
N GLY A 194 12.49 -2.16 -6.87
CA GLY A 194 11.26 -2.93 -6.68
C GLY A 194 10.49 -2.67 -5.38
N THR A 195 10.93 -1.69 -4.57
CA THR A 195 10.43 -1.49 -3.21
C THR A 195 8.99 -1.01 -3.13
N HIS A 196 8.18 -1.71 -2.32
CA HIS A 196 6.85 -1.32 -1.88
C HIS A 196 6.69 -1.53 -0.37
N ASN A 197 5.73 -0.83 0.24
CA ASN A 197 5.34 -0.99 1.65
C ASN A 197 6.50 -0.85 2.65
N ALA A 198 7.53 -0.05 2.32
CA ALA A 198 8.72 0.07 3.16
C ALA A 198 8.43 0.80 4.47
N GLN A 199 8.87 0.24 5.60
CA GLN A 199 8.75 0.91 6.89
C GLN A 199 9.89 0.53 7.83
N PRO A 200 10.22 1.40 8.79
CA PRO A 200 11.09 1.00 9.90
C PRO A 200 10.51 -0.21 10.62
N PHE A 201 11.36 -1.17 10.94
CA PHE A 201 10.95 -2.37 11.66
C PHE A 201 12.11 -2.91 12.48
N ARG A 202 11.88 -3.10 13.78
CA ARG A 202 12.95 -3.36 14.76
C ARG A 202 14.05 -2.30 14.68
N ASP A 203 15.30 -2.72 14.56
CA ASP A 203 16.46 -1.87 14.31
C ASP A 203 16.61 -1.50 12.82
N GLY A 204 15.90 -2.16 11.91
CA GLY A 204 16.12 -2.11 10.47
C GLY A 204 14.93 -1.60 9.66
N VAL A 205 14.78 -2.17 8.47
CA VAL A 205 13.70 -1.86 7.52
C VAL A 205 13.07 -3.15 7.00
N ILE A 206 11.75 -3.15 6.86
CA ILE A 206 10.99 -4.22 6.22
C ILE A 206 10.26 -3.66 5.00
N PHE A 207 10.22 -4.42 3.91
CA PHE A 207 9.60 -4.00 2.66
C PHE A 207 9.31 -5.18 1.74
N ASN A 208 8.41 -4.97 0.78
CA ASN A 208 8.24 -5.86 -0.36
C ASN A 208 9.22 -5.45 -1.47
N ASP A 209 10.00 -6.39 -2.00
CA ASP A 209 10.82 -6.21 -3.19
C ASP A 209 10.16 -6.96 -4.34
N SER A 210 9.30 -6.25 -5.07
CA SER A 210 8.55 -6.84 -6.15
C SER A 210 9.48 -7.31 -7.26
N GLN A 211 10.62 -6.65 -7.55
CA GLN A 211 11.52 -7.08 -8.62
C GLN A 211 12.18 -8.43 -8.34
N ALA A 212 12.43 -8.74 -7.07
CA ALA A 212 13.02 -10.01 -6.65
C ALA A 212 11.98 -11.03 -6.14
N ASP A 213 10.69 -10.72 -6.20
CA ASP A 213 9.59 -11.58 -5.74
C ASP A 213 9.74 -12.03 -4.27
N VAL A 214 10.18 -11.11 -3.40
CA VAL A 214 10.44 -11.41 -1.98
C VAL A 214 9.89 -10.34 -1.04
N LEU A 215 9.55 -10.74 0.18
CA LEU A 215 9.48 -9.86 1.34
C LEU A 215 10.86 -9.80 1.98
N ARG A 216 11.38 -8.60 2.25
CA ARG A 216 12.70 -8.40 2.85
C ARG A 216 12.61 -7.78 4.23
N TYR A 217 13.48 -8.24 5.11
CA TYR A 217 13.91 -7.49 6.29
C TYR A 217 15.43 -7.35 6.24
N THR A 218 15.92 -6.14 6.48
CA THR A 218 17.36 -5.85 6.58
C THR A 218 17.62 -5.11 7.88
N GLY A 219 18.45 -5.69 8.74
CA GLY A 219 18.88 -5.11 10.01
C GLY A 219 19.97 -4.05 9.83
N ARG A 220 20.40 -3.40 10.92
CA ARG A 220 21.54 -2.45 10.88
C ARG A 220 22.91 -3.11 11.13
N GLY A 221 22.91 -4.37 11.55
CA GLY A 221 24.13 -5.13 11.89
C GLY A 221 24.85 -5.73 10.68
N GLU A 222 25.59 -6.82 10.91
CA GLU A 222 26.38 -7.53 9.88
C GLU A 222 25.53 -8.40 8.92
N GLY A 223 24.20 -8.30 8.98
CA GLY A 223 23.27 -9.00 8.10
C GLY A 223 22.84 -10.40 8.55
N GLU A 224 23.21 -10.85 9.75
CA GLU A 224 22.83 -12.18 10.27
C GLU A 224 21.31 -12.37 10.39
N GLU A 225 20.59 -11.29 10.69
CA GLU A 225 19.13 -11.29 10.77
C GLU A 225 18.43 -10.95 9.44
N ASP A 226 19.18 -10.66 8.38
CA ASP A 226 18.58 -10.31 7.09
C ASP A 226 17.75 -11.46 6.54
N ARG A 227 16.58 -11.15 6.00
CA ARG A 227 15.66 -12.11 5.40
C ARG A 227 15.27 -11.66 4.01
N ALA A 228 15.22 -12.62 3.09
CA ALA A 228 14.61 -12.47 1.77
C ALA A 228 13.64 -13.65 1.58
N MET A 229 12.42 -13.46 2.06
CA MET A 229 11.37 -14.47 2.08
C MET A 229 10.67 -14.51 0.73
N ALA A 230 10.84 -15.60 -0.02
CA ALA A 230 10.18 -15.73 -1.33
C ALA A 230 8.66 -15.66 -1.22
N VAL A 231 8.04 -14.93 -2.17
CA VAL A 231 6.61 -15.08 -2.46
C VAL A 231 6.37 -16.50 -2.95
N PRO A 232 5.34 -17.22 -2.44
CA PRO A 232 5.06 -18.58 -2.88
C PRO A 232 4.82 -18.65 -4.39
N LYS A 233 5.50 -19.61 -5.03
CA LYS A 233 5.29 -19.85 -6.46
C LYS A 233 3.93 -20.49 -6.68
N VAL A 234 3.24 -19.98 -7.70
CA VAL A 234 1.97 -20.52 -8.16
C VAL A 234 2.20 -21.45 -9.35
N ASP A 235 1.43 -22.53 -9.41
CA ASP A 235 1.43 -23.44 -10.55
C ASP A 235 0.93 -22.70 -11.80
N ALA A 236 1.81 -22.57 -12.79
CA ALA A 236 1.51 -21.87 -14.02
C ALA A 236 0.30 -22.45 -14.76
N SER A 237 -0.03 -23.75 -14.60
CA SER A 237 -1.22 -24.34 -15.23
C SER A 237 -2.53 -23.78 -14.66
N LYS A 238 -2.52 -23.28 -13.42
CA LYS A 238 -3.70 -22.77 -12.70
C LYS A 238 -3.92 -21.27 -12.88
N LEU A 239 -2.95 -20.54 -13.42
CA LEU A 239 -3.05 -19.11 -13.67
C LEU A 239 -4.17 -18.79 -14.67
N LYS A 240 -4.95 -17.75 -14.36
CA LYS A 240 -5.95 -17.15 -15.25
C LYS A 240 -5.40 -15.84 -15.81
N HIS A 241 -5.91 -15.44 -16.97
CA HIS A 241 -5.54 -14.19 -17.67
C HIS A 241 -4.04 -14.05 -17.98
N LYS A 242 -3.37 -15.16 -18.33
CA LYS A 242 -1.93 -15.20 -18.63
C LYS A 242 -1.53 -14.26 -19.76
N GLU A 243 -2.44 -13.99 -20.68
CA GLU A 243 -2.26 -13.05 -21.78
C GLU A 243 -2.05 -11.60 -21.31
N ALA A 244 -2.45 -11.27 -20.09
CA ALA A 244 -2.22 -9.97 -19.47
C ALA A 244 -0.87 -9.89 -18.74
N ASP A 245 -0.08 -10.98 -18.73
CA ASP A 245 1.24 -10.98 -18.11
C ASP A 245 2.20 -10.06 -18.90
N ASP A 246 2.58 -8.94 -18.30
CA ASP A 246 3.46 -7.94 -18.92
C ASP A 246 4.92 -8.04 -18.45
N GLY A 247 5.22 -9.00 -17.55
CA GLY A 247 6.55 -9.15 -16.97
C GLY A 247 7.00 -8.02 -16.03
N GLU A 248 6.19 -6.97 -15.84
CA GLU A 248 6.52 -5.79 -15.04
C GLU A 248 5.57 -5.62 -13.86
N THR A 249 4.27 -5.51 -14.14
CA THR A 249 3.23 -5.15 -13.18
C THR A 249 2.17 -6.25 -13.03
N ALA A 250 1.54 -6.69 -14.10
CA ALA A 250 0.60 -7.81 -14.06
C ALA A 250 1.41 -9.08 -14.30
N ARG A 251 1.83 -9.76 -13.23
CA ARG A 251 2.61 -11.00 -13.30
C ARG A 251 2.54 -11.75 -11.98
N PRO A 252 2.77 -13.07 -11.95
CA PRO A 252 2.88 -13.79 -10.68
C PRO A 252 4.13 -13.34 -9.91
N GLY A 253 4.08 -13.40 -8.59
CA GLY A 253 5.21 -13.06 -7.71
C GLY A 253 5.29 -11.58 -7.33
N PHE A 254 4.50 -10.70 -7.95
CA PHE A 254 4.52 -9.27 -7.65
C PHE A 254 4.16 -9.00 -6.18
N ALA A 255 5.18 -8.84 -5.32
CA ALA A 255 5.03 -8.66 -3.88
C ALA A 255 4.45 -7.28 -3.55
N ARG A 256 3.31 -7.23 -2.86
CA ARG A 256 2.64 -5.98 -2.46
C ARG A 256 1.61 -6.22 -1.35
N GLY A 257 1.47 -5.24 -0.46
CA GLY A 257 0.74 -5.37 0.79
C GLY A 257 1.63 -6.01 1.84
N LEU A 258 1.71 -5.37 3.00
CA LEU A 258 2.55 -5.79 4.10
C LEU A 258 1.88 -5.41 5.40
N CYS A 259 1.76 -6.36 6.31
CA CYS A 259 1.25 -6.12 7.65
C CYS A 259 2.17 -6.74 8.68
N VAL A 260 2.58 -5.95 9.66
CA VAL A 260 3.36 -6.41 10.80
C VAL A 260 2.40 -6.95 11.85
N LEU A 261 2.49 -8.25 12.16
CA LEU A 261 1.63 -8.91 13.16
C LEU A 261 2.29 -8.91 14.54
N SER A 262 3.62 -9.02 14.57
CA SER A 262 4.44 -8.86 15.76
C SER A 262 5.87 -8.47 15.36
N ASP A 263 6.76 -8.36 16.34
CA ASP A 263 8.19 -8.22 16.07
C ASP A 263 8.76 -9.41 15.29
N ARG A 264 8.14 -10.60 15.28
CA ARG A 264 8.65 -11.82 14.61
C ARG A 264 7.82 -12.25 13.40
N ILE A 265 6.52 -11.99 13.42
CA ILE A 265 5.56 -12.50 12.45
C ILE A 265 5.04 -11.36 11.58
N VAL A 266 5.05 -11.57 10.27
CA VAL A 266 4.57 -10.59 9.28
C VAL A 266 3.73 -11.27 8.21
N ALA A 267 2.76 -10.55 7.66
CA ALA A 267 1.99 -11.00 6.51
C ALA A 267 2.40 -10.19 5.27
N GLY A 268 2.71 -10.87 4.17
CA GLY A 268 3.00 -10.27 2.88
C GLY A 268 1.97 -10.70 1.83
N GLY A 269 1.53 -9.75 1.02
CA GLY A 269 0.65 -10.01 -0.12
C GLY A 269 1.42 -10.14 -1.43
N ALA A 270 0.77 -10.71 -2.45
CA ALA A 270 1.33 -10.77 -3.80
C ALA A 270 0.26 -10.89 -4.89
N SER A 271 0.70 -10.87 -6.16
CA SER A 271 -0.06 -11.32 -7.33
C SER A 271 0.29 -12.77 -7.73
N PRO A 272 -0.68 -13.60 -8.21
CA PRO A 272 -2.12 -13.41 -8.07
C PRO A 272 -2.50 -13.22 -6.60
N SER A 273 -3.58 -12.48 -6.33
CA SER A 273 -3.96 -12.05 -4.98
C SER A 273 -3.89 -13.20 -3.98
N SER A 274 -2.87 -13.13 -3.15
CA SER A 274 -2.52 -14.12 -2.14
C SER A 274 -1.86 -13.44 -0.96
N ILE A 275 -2.03 -14.03 0.22
CA ILE A 275 -1.43 -13.56 1.46
C ILE A 275 -0.67 -14.70 2.09
N THR A 276 0.55 -14.42 2.52
CA THR A 276 1.43 -15.37 3.18
C THR A 276 1.89 -14.81 4.50
N VAL A 277 1.79 -15.60 5.57
CA VAL A 277 2.33 -15.26 6.88
C VAL A 277 3.70 -15.89 7.01
N TYR A 278 4.67 -15.08 7.44
CA TYR A 278 6.07 -15.43 7.56
C TYR A 278 6.53 -15.31 9.01
N ASP A 279 7.34 -16.26 9.45
CA ASP A 279 8.17 -16.16 10.65
C ASP A 279 9.57 -15.72 10.24
N LEU A 280 9.91 -14.47 10.54
CA LEU A 280 11.20 -13.88 10.16
C LEU A 280 12.36 -14.56 10.89
N ALA A 281 12.20 -14.87 12.18
CA ALA A 281 13.29 -15.47 12.96
C ALA A 281 13.60 -16.89 12.48
N ALA A 282 12.54 -17.68 12.24
CA ALA A 282 12.67 -19.05 11.74
C ALA A 282 12.99 -19.13 10.25
N ASN A 283 12.87 -18.02 9.51
CA ASN A 283 12.99 -17.96 8.05
C ASN A 283 12.01 -18.94 7.37
N GLN A 284 10.75 -18.95 7.84
CA GLN A 284 9.73 -19.91 7.41
C GLN A 284 8.43 -19.23 6.96
N GLN A 285 7.77 -19.85 5.99
CA GLN A 285 6.38 -19.57 5.65
C GLN A 285 5.49 -20.40 6.59
N LEU A 286 4.55 -19.76 7.27
CA LEU A 286 3.64 -20.42 8.20
C LEU A 286 2.35 -20.87 7.52
N VAL A 287 1.76 -19.99 6.72
CA VAL A 287 0.52 -20.24 5.99
C VAL A 287 0.44 -19.33 4.77
N SER A 288 -0.19 -19.82 3.70
CA SER A 288 -0.49 -19.04 2.51
C SER A 288 -1.92 -19.29 2.05
N VAL A 289 -2.60 -18.22 1.64
CA VAL A 289 -3.99 -18.23 1.18
C VAL A 289 -4.06 -17.52 -0.17
N ASN A 290 -4.57 -18.20 -1.20
CA ASN A 290 -4.87 -17.60 -2.49
C ASN A 290 -6.34 -17.16 -2.54
N LEU A 291 -6.58 -15.89 -2.87
CA LEU A 291 -7.94 -15.35 -3.07
C LEU A 291 -8.41 -15.60 -4.50
N THR A 292 -7.50 -15.53 -5.47
CA THR A 292 -7.76 -15.82 -6.88
C THR A 292 -6.48 -16.26 -7.57
N MET A 293 -6.65 -16.83 -8.78
CA MET A 293 -5.55 -17.17 -9.69
C MET A 293 -5.45 -16.21 -10.88
N ASP A 294 -6.21 -15.12 -10.89
CA ASP A 294 -6.09 -14.05 -11.88
C ASP A 294 -4.78 -13.27 -11.69
N VAL A 295 -3.86 -13.38 -12.65
CA VAL A 295 -2.53 -12.74 -12.63
C VAL A 295 -2.58 -11.21 -12.60
N ARG A 296 -3.71 -10.63 -13.01
CA ARG A 296 -3.95 -9.19 -12.97
C ARG A 296 -4.26 -8.69 -11.58
N ASN A 297 -4.77 -9.56 -10.70
CA ASN A 297 -5.26 -9.19 -9.38
C ASN A 297 -4.13 -9.28 -8.37
N ALA A 298 -3.82 -8.18 -7.71
CA ALA A 298 -2.76 -8.11 -6.70
C ALA A 298 -3.29 -7.52 -5.39
N ILE A 299 -2.76 -8.00 -4.27
CA ILE A 299 -2.96 -7.38 -2.97
C ILE A 299 -2.36 -5.97 -2.96
N HIS A 300 -3.07 -5.02 -2.37
CA HIS A 300 -2.61 -3.64 -2.16
C HIS A 300 -2.53 -3.31 -0.67
N GLY A 301 -3.65 -3.05 -0.01
CA GLY A 301 -3.72 -2.83 1.43
C GLY A 301 -3.80 -4.15 2.19
N LEU A 302 -3.14 -4.23 3.34
CA LEU A 302 -3.15 -5.40 4.20
C LEU A 302 -2.99 -4.97 5.65
N GLU A 303 -3.98 -5.26 6.49
CA GLU A 303 -4.00 -4.83 7.88
C GLU A 303 -4.56 -5.90 8.82
N VAL A 304 -4.22 -5.82 10.10
CA VAL A 304 -4.90 -6.60 11.14
C VAL A 304 -6.31 -6.05 11.31
N TRP A 305 -7.31 -6.94 11.26
CA TRP A 305 -8.69 -6.56 11.48
C TRP A 305 -8.98 -6.37 12.98
N PRO A 306 -9.39 -5.17 13.43
CA PRO A 306 -9.45 -4.84 14.85
C PRO A 306 -10.82 -5.10 15.51
N PHE A 307 -11.83 -5.59 14.78
CA PHE A 307 -13.22 -5.76 15.25
C PHE A 307 -13.65 -7.21 15.44
#